data_AF-A0A6A3X676-F1
#
_entry.id   AF-A0A6A3X676-F1
#
_cell.length_a   1.000
_cell.length_b   1.000
_cell.length_c   1.000
_cell.angle_alpha   90.00
_cell.angle_beta   90.00
_cell.angle_gamma   90.00
#
_symmetry.space_group_name_H-M   'P 1'
#
loop_
_entity.id
_entity.type
_entity.pdbx_description
1 polymer ?
#
loop_
_entity_poly.entity_id
_entity_poly.type
_entity_poly.pdbx_seq_one_letter_code
_entity_poly.pdbx_strand_id
1 'polypeptide(L)'
;MRTLIPPVVYRLSRCASEDLDVLTHFSTALNAYLSSPDEENAFESTLLYNLIVFSEMWEKPEPSVAEMLARFTNTSISNGGTYTEIPQYCAFSKENSTVCDQLDVGSYAANGIIYERDEFWNKSAVIASQASILLLSSKLDPQTPHKYAEYLLDALDGDKKELITFSYATHGTLWTTPTVAGDDTSETCGMKLLLSYVSNNGDLGGLDKSCVGEMPAFNLTVPLGYQHYFLSTDDAYDGVYEYKRIHVQQCDQRELQLKRDKADQRTTEDLQQHIEISSPVQLIVK
;
A
#
# COMPACT_ATOMS: atom_id res chain seq x y z
N MET A 1 9.84 -4.69 -5.03
CA MET A 1 11.01 -3.80 -4.79
C MET A 1 11.72 -3.98 -3.44
N ARG A 2 11.06 -4.41 -2.35
CA ARG A 2 11.68 -4.52 -1.01
C ARG A 2 12.98 -5.32 -0.91
N THR A 3 13.21 -6.27 -1.81
CA THR A 3 14.44 -7.07 -1.90
C THR A 3 15.69 -6.22 -2.19
N LEU A 4 15.51 -5.00 -2.73
CA LEU A 4 16.60 -4.07 -3.03
C LEU A 4 17.08 -3.30 -1.78
N ILE A 5 16.35 -3.32 -0.67
CA ILE A 5 16.72 -2.59 0.55
C ILE A 5 18.07 -3.08 1.10
N PRO A 6 18.30 -4.38 1.36
CA PRO A 6 19.57 -4.85 1.88
C PRO A 6 20.80 -4.50 1.03
N PRO A 7 20.83 -4.73 -0.30
CA PRO A 7 22.01 -4.38 -1.09
C PRO A 7 22.26 -2.87 -1.18
N VAL A 8 21.21 -2.05 -1.27
CA VAL A 8 21.38 -0.58 -1.29
C VAL A 8 21.94 -0.08 0.04
N VAL A 9 21.40 -0.55 1.18
CA VAL A 9 21.91 -0.20 2.51
C VAL A 9 23.34 -0.69 2.70
N TYR A 10 23.65 -1.91 2.26
CA TYR A 10 24.99 -2.47 2.30
C TYR A 10 25.99 -1.58 1.56
N ARG A 11 25.71 -1.22 0.31
CA ARG A 11 26.58 -0.39 -0.53
C ARG A 11 26.76 1.02 0.02
N LEU A 12 25.68 1.65 0.51
CA LEU A 12 25.74 2.94 1.19
C LEU A 12 26.64 2.88 2.44
N SER A 13 26.53 1.80 3.23
CA SER A 13 27.37 1.60 4.41
C SER A 13 28.82 1.27 4.07
N ARG A 14 29.06 0.53 2.97
CA ARG A 14 30.38 0.15 2.49
C ARG A 14 31.16 1.35 1.98
N CYS A 15 30.47 2.31 1.34
CA CYS A 15 31.01 3.59 0.88
C CYS A 15 32.24 3.41 -0.03
N ALA A 16 32.24 2.37 -0.87
CA ALA A 16 33.33 2.12 -1.81
C ALA A 16 33.16 2.92 -3.10
N SER A 17 34.26 3.22 -3.80
CA SER A 17 34.24 3.98 -5.06
C SER A 17 33.36 3.33 -6.13
N GLU A 18 33.36 2.00 -6.19
CA GLU A 18 32.59 1.18 -7.11
C GLU A 18 31.08 1.18 -6.83
N ASP A 19 30.65 1.65 -5.65
CA ASP A 19 29.23 1.78 -5.32
C ASP A 19 28.60 3.03 -5.92
N LEU A 20 29.38 4.06 -6.25
CA LEU A 20 28.88 5.34 -6.75
C LEU A 20 28.08 5.17 -8.04
N ASP A 21 28.59 4.40 -9.00
CA ASP A 21 27.92 4.19 -10.29
C ASP A 21 26.66 3.34 -10.12
N VAL A 22 26.71 2.28 -9.29
CA VAL A 22 25.57 1.40 -9.00
C VAL A 22 24.44 2.18 -8.31
N LEU A 23 24.76 2.96 -7.27
CA LEU A 23 23.78 3.75 -6.51
C LEU A 23 23.22 4.93 -7.32
N THR A 24 24.04 5.51 -8.20
CA THR A 24 23.59 6.55 -9.14
C THR A 24 22.58 5.95 -10.13
N HIS A 25 22.91 4.80 -10.73
CA HIS A 25 22.00 4.07 -11.62
C HIS A 25 20.71 3.66 -10.90
N PHE A 26 20.82 3.13 -9.68
CA PHE A 26 19.66 2.80 -8.83
C PHE A 26 18.74 4.00 -8.65
N SER A 27 19.30 5.16 -8.31
CA SER A 27 18.51 6.38 -8.13
C SER A 27 17.81 6.80 -9.43
N THR A 28 18.50 6.75 -10.56
CA THR A 28 17.90 7.05 -11.88
C THR A 28 16.79 6.05 -12.24
N ALA A 29 17.04 4.76 -12.08
CA ALA A 29 16.08 3.70 -12.40
C ALA A 29 14.85 3.75 -11.50
N LEU A 30 15.04 4.03 -10.20
CA LEU A 30 13.96 4.22 -9.24
C LEU A 30 13.11 5.45 -9.60
N ASN A 31 13.74 6.58 -9.89
CA ASN A 31 13.01 7.79 -10.30
C ASN A 31 12.23 7.57 -11.59
N ALA A 32 12.81 6.88 -12.58
CA ALA A 32 12.12 6.53 -13.81
C ALA A 32 10.92 5.59 -13.56
N TYR A 33 11.09 4.60 -12.69
CA TYR A 33 10.01 3.69 -12.29
C TYR A 33 8.88 4.44 -11.59
N LEU A 34 9.20 5.28 -10.60
CA LEU A 34 8.21 6.06 -9.84
C LEU A 34 7.51 7.14 -10.66
N SER A 35 8.15 7.63 -11.72
CA SER A 35 7.56 8.64 -12.62
C SER A 35 6.80 8.03 -13.79
N SER A 36 6.78 6.70 -13.92
CA SER A 36 6.07 6.03 -15.01
C SER A 36 4.56 6.23 -14.80
N PRO A 37 3.81 6.66 -15.83
CA PRO A 37 2.36 6.72 -15.73
C PRO A 37 1.80 5.32 -15.51
N ASP A 38 0.90 5.22 -14.54
CA ASP A 38 0.11 4.03 -14.25
C ASP A 38 -1.31 4.25 -14.78
N GLU A 39 -1.99 3.19 -15.22
CA GLU A 39 -3.39 3.27 -15.65
C GLU A 39 -4.31 3.61 -14.48
N GLU A 40 -3.92 3.23 -13.24
CA GLU A 40 -4.63 3.59 -12.02
C GLU A 40 -4.72 5.10 -11.80
N ASN A 41 -3.77 5.88 -12.35
CA ASN A 41 -3.79 7.34 -12.28
C ASN A 41 -5.06 7.94 -12.91
N ALA A 42 -5.70 7.24 -13.85
CA ALA A 42 -6.95 7.69 -14.47
C ALA A 42 -8.15 7.62 -13.51
N PHE A 43 -8.07 6.77 -12.48
CA PHE A 43 -9.13 6.55 -11.49
C PHE A 43 -8.83 7.24 -10.14
N GLU A 44 -7.65 7.82 -9.99
CA GLU A 44 -7.26 8.54 -8.78
C GLU A 44 -7.88 9.96 -8.75
N SER A 45 -8.47 10.32 -7.61
CA SER A 45 -8.87 11.70 -7.33
C SER A 45 -8.23 12.18 -6.05
N THR A 46 -7.12 12.91 -6.16
CA THR A 46 -6.44 13.53 -5.02
C THR A 46 -7.37 14.45 -4.23
N LEU A 47 -8.32 15.12 -4.90
CA LEU A 47 -9.33 15.94 -4.24
C LEU A 47 -10.25 15.10 -3.35
N LEU A 48 -10.79 14.00 -3.87
CA LEU A 48 -11.65 13.09 -3.11
C LEU A 48 -10.89 12.45 -1.95
N TYR A 49 -9.67 11.99 -2.21
CA TYR A 49 -8.79 11.43 -1.18
C TYR A 49 -8.60 12.41 -0.01
N ASN A 50 -8.19 13.65 -0.31
CA ASN A 50 -8.00 14.67 0.72
C ASN A 50 -9.30 15.05 1.42
N LEU A 51 -10.41 15.13 0.69
CA LEU A 51 -11.72 15.40 1.27
C LEU A 51 -12.09 14.35 2.33
N ILE A 52 -11.88 13.06 2.05
CA ILE A 52 -12.13 11.95 2.99
C ILE A 52 -11.15 12.01 4.16
N VAL A 53 -9.84 12.03 3.87
CA VAL A 53 -8.78 11.98 4.89
C VAL A 53 -8.91 13.14 5.87
N PHE A 54 -9.07 14.38 5.38
CA PHE A 54 -9.16 15.56 6.24
C PHE A 54 -10.49 15.71 6.99
N SER A 55 -11.56 15.07 6.52
CA SER A 55 -12.86 15.10 7.20
C SER A 55 -12.95 14.01 8.27
N GLU A 56 -12.52 12.79 7.95
CA GLU A 56 -12.78 11.60 8.77
C GLU A 56 -11.59 11.10 9.57
N MET A 57 -10.40 11.11 8.96
CA MET A 57 -9.22 10.39 9.48
C MET A 57 -8.21 11.31 10.16
N TRP A 58 -8.27 12.61 9.88
CA TRP A 58 -7.34 13.58 10.42
C TRP A 58 -7.67 13.96 11.87
N GLU A 59 -6.63 14.08 12.70
CA GLU A 59 -6.76 14.44 14.11
C GLU A 59 -7.14 15.91 14.23
N LYS A 60 -8.19 16.20 15.01
CA LYS A 60 -8.68 17.56 15.27
C LYS A 60 -8.77 17.80 16.78
N PRO A 61 -8.23 18.91 17.32
CA PRO A 61 -7.48 19.96 16.60
C PRO A 61 -6.11 19.46 16.08
N GLU A 62 -5.58 20.15 15.08
CA GLU A 62 -4.26 19.87 14.48
C GLU A 62 -3.15 19.80 15.55
N PRO A 63 -2.44 18.65 15.66
CA PRO A 63 -1.26 18.55 16.50
C PRO A 63 -0.14 19.50 16.04
N SER A 64 0.83 19.78 16.91
CA SER A 64 1.95 20.64 16.49
C SER A 64 2.82 19.95 15.42
N VAL A 65 3.44 20.74 14.53
CA VAL A 65 4.42 20.23 13.54
C VAL A 65 5.52 19.42 14.22
N ALA A 66 5.99 19.86 15.40
CA ALA A 66 7.02 19.16 16.16
C ALA A 66 6.55 17.78 16.65
N GLU A 67 5.29 17.66 17.06
CA GLU A 67 4.69 16.39 17.46
C GLU A 67 4.54 15.45 16.27
N MET A 68 3.99 15.93 15.15
CA MET A 68 3.82 15.13 13.93
C MET A 68 5.18 14.66 13.38
N LEU A 69 6.20 15.53 13.41
CA LEU A 69 7.57 15.15 13.06
C LEU A 69 8.13 14.10 14.02
N ALA A 70 7.94 14.26 15.33
CA ALA A 70 8.41 13.29 16.31
C ALA A 70 7.75 11.92 16.13
N ARG A 71 6.44 11.87 15.81
CA ARG A 71 5.73 10.63 15.47
C ARG A 71 6.36 9.95 14.25
N PHE A 72 6.71 10.73 13.22
CA PHE A 72 7.38 10.23 12.02
C PHE A 72 8.80 9.72 12.30
N THR A 73 9.63 10.45 13.05
CA THR A 73 11.03 10.07 13.28
C THR A 73 11.20 8.97 14.32
N ASN A 74 10.21 8.76 15.19
CA ASN A 74 10.27 7.75 16.25
C ASN A 74 9.73 6.37 15.83
N THR A 75 9.20 6.21 14.61
CA THR A 75 8.79 4.89 14.09
C THR A 75 9.91 4.25 13.28
N SER A 76 10.03 2.92 13.36
CA SER A 76 11.04 2.18 12.60
C SER A 76 10.74 2.11 11.10
N ILE A 77 9.44 2.13 10.75
CA ILE A 77 8.95 2.12 9.37
C ILE A 77 7.77 3.09 9.30
N SER A 78 7.78 3.98 8.32
CA SER A 78 6.69 4.90 8.00
C SER A 78 6.42 4.89 6.50
N ASN A 79 5.17 5.11 6.11
CA ASN A 79 4.78 5.34 4.72
C ASN A 79 5.00 6.79 4.25
N GLY A 80 5.63 7.63 5.06
CA GLY A 80 6.01 8.99 4.67
C GLY A 80 5.80 10.04 5.75
N GLY A 81 6.02 11.30 5.37
CA GLY A 81 6.02 12.45 6.26
C GLY A 81 4.69 13.18 6.30
N THR A 82 3.63 12.58 6.85
CA THR A 82 2.30 13.22 7.00
C THR A 82 2.36 14.63 7.63
N TYR A 83 3.40 14.93 8.41
CA TYR A 83 3.67 16.29 8.93
C TYR A 83 3.85 17.35 7.83
N THR A 84 4.16 17.00 6.59
CA THR A 84 4.24 17.94 5.45
C THR A 84 2.87 18.33 4.92
N GLU A 85 1.82 17.56 5.23
CA GLU A 85 0.44 17.80 4.77
C GLU A 85 -0.30 18.81 5.64
N ILE A 86 0.27 19.24 6.77
CA ILE A 86 -0.37 20.16 7.72
C ILE A 86 -0.86 21.46 7.05
N PRO A 87 -0.06 22.16 6.21
CA PRO A 87 -0.55 23.35 5.52
C PRO A 87 -1.73 23.06 4.58
N GLN A 88 -1.72 21.90 3.93
CA GLN A 88 -2.80 21.49 3.04
C GLN A 88 -4.07 21.15 3.82
N TYR A 89 -3.95 20.43 4.94
CA TYR A 89 -5.05 20.19 5.87
C TYR A 89 -5.66 21.51 6.38
N CYS A 90 -4.83 22.43 6.86
CA CYS A 90 -5.29 23.71 7.40
C CYS A 90 -5.97 24.58 6.33
N ALA A 91 -5.46 24.57 5.10
CA ALA A 91 -6.11 25.23 3.98
C ALA A 91 -7.48 24.58 3.68
N PHE A 92 -7.53 23.26 3.54
CA PHE A 92 -8.77 22.54 3.22
C PHE A 92 -9.84 22.68 4.30
N SER A 93 -9.47 22.50 5.56
CA SER A 93 -10.42 22.46 6.67
C SER A 93 -10.86 23.84 7.14
N LYS A 94 -10.01 24.86 6.95
CA LYS A 94 -10.13 26.15 7.65
C LYS A 94 -10.32 25.99 9.15
N GLU A 95 -9.70 24.96 9.75
CA GLU A 95 -9.77 24.71 11.17
C GLU A 95 -9.25 25.93 11.95
N ASN A 96 -10.02 26.37 12.94
CA ASN A 96 -9.68 27.49 13.81
C ASN A 96 -8.87 27.01 15.01
N SER A 97 -7.64 26.55 14.76
CA SER A 97 -6.68 26.12 15.78
C SER A 97 -5.40 26.93 15.71
N THR A 98 -4.68 27.02 16.83
CA THR A 98 -3.44 27.79 16.91
C THR A 98 -2.40 27.37 15.88
N VAL A 99 -2.34 26.08 15.52
CA VAL A 99 -1.40 25.59 14.51
C VAL A 99 -1.81 26.09 13.12
N CYS A 100 -3.09 25.94 12.75
CA CYS A 100 -3.57 26.39 11.44
C CYS A 100 -3.56 27.92 11.28
N ASP A 101 -3.89 28.66 12.33
CA ASP A 101 -3.88 30.13 12.33
C ASP A 101 -2.47 30.71 12.11
N GLN A 102 -1.43 30.03 12.60
CA GLN A 102 -0.04 30.45 12.41
C GLN A 102 0.47 30.26 10.97
N LEU A 103 -0.15 29.38 10.19
CA LEU A 103 0.28 29.06 8.83
C LEU A 103 -0.29 30.04 7.78
N ASP A 104 -1.34 30.80 8.11
CA ASP A 104 -2.01 31.77 7.22
C ASP A 104 -2.39 31.21 5.82
N VAL A 105 -2.82 29.95 5.79
CA VAL A 105 -3.21 29.23 4.55
C VAL A 105 -4.74 29.17 4.34
N GLY A 106 -5.52 29.54 5.36
CA GLY A 106 -6.99 29.50 5.35
C GLY A 106 -7.67 30.83 4.99
N SER A 107 -6.93 31.88 4.61
CA SER A 107 -7.45 33.24 4.43
C SER A 107 -8.22 33.49 3.12
N TYR A 108 -8.46 32.45 2.31
CA TYR A 108 -9.22 32.55 1.07
C TYR A 108 -10.74 32.67 1.30
N ALA A 109 -11.44 33.31 0.35
CA ALA A 109 -12.85 33.72 0.49
C ALA A 109 -13.88 32.58 0.47
N ALA A 110 -13.50 31.37 0.03
CA ALA A 110 -14.39 30.22 -0.02
C ALA A 110 -14.44 29.46 1.32
N ASN A 111 -15.43 28.59 1.47
CA ASN A 111 -15.57 27.69 2.61
C ASN A 111 -14.49 26.61 2.60
N GLY A 112 -14.35 25.91 3.73
CA GLY A 112 -13.52 24.70 3.79
C GLY A 112 -14.03 23.62 2.83
N ILE A 113 -13.10 22.87 2.25
CA ILE A 113 -13.35 21.69 1.41
C ILE A 113 -13.32 20.46 2.33
N ILE A 114 -14.26 20.43 3.27
CA ILE A 114 -14.47 19.36 4.24
C ILE A 114 -15.96 19.16 4.46
N TYR A 115 -16.37 17.98 4.92
CA TYR A 115 -17.73 17.73 5.39
C TYR A 115 -17.76 17.51 6.90
N GLU A 116 -18.93 17.77 7.48
CA GLU A 116 -19.18 17.52 8.89
C GLU A 116 -19.25 16.01 9.16
N ARG A 117 -18.69 15.62 10.31
CA ARG A 117 -18.81 14.24 10.81
C ARG A 117 -20.26 13.98 11.18
N ASP A 118 -20.82 12.91 10.64
CA ASP A 118 -22.20 12.55 10.89
C ASP A 118 -22.37 11.75 12.19
N GLU A 119 -23.57 11.24 12.41
CA GLU A 119 -23.87 10.45 13.60
C GLU A 119 -23.21 9.06 13.61
N PHE A 120 -22.59 8.61 12.52
CA PHE A 120 -21.91 7.31 12.42
C PHE A 120 -20.40 7.41 12.60
N TRP A 121 -19.83 8.61 12.49
CA TRP A 121 -18.40 8.83 12.72
C TRP A 121 -17.97 8.35 14.12
N ASN A 122 -16.85 7.62 14.17
CA ASN A 122 -16.28 7.03 15.39
C ASN A 122 -17.27 6.16 16.20
N LYS A 123 -18.23 5.52 15.52
CA LYS A 123 -19.08 4.48 16.10
C LYS A 123 -18.74 3.12 15.50
N SER A 124 -18.72 2.12 16.36
CA SER A 124 -18.65 0.72 15.95
C SER A 124 -19.82 0.34 15.05
N ALA A 125 -19.53 -0.30 13.93
CA ALA A 125 -20.57 -0.86 13.07
C ALA A 125 -21.09 -2.20 13.66
N VAL A 126 -22.41 -2.37 13.63
CA VAL A 126 -23.08 -3.62 14.01
C VAL A 126 -23.14 -4.55 12.80
N ILE A 127 -22.64 -5.76 12.94
CA ILE A 127 -22.72 -6.80 11.92
C ILE A 127 -24.17 -7.30 11.87
N ALA A 128 -24.86 -7.02 10.77
CA ALA A 128 -26.23 -7.46 10.60
C ALA A 128 -26.33 -8.99 10.65
N SER A 129 -27.46 -9.52 11.12
CA SER A 129 -27.63 -10.97 11.34
C SER A 129 -27.41 -11.83 10.09
N GLN A 130 -27.67 -11.28 8.91
CA GLN A 130 -27.49 -11.91 7.61
C GLN A 130 -26.10 -11.70 6.98
N ALA A 131 -25.27 -10.84 7.58
CA ALA A 131 -23.97 -10.47 7.04
C ALA A 131 -22.82 -11.15 7.79
N SER A 132 -21.67 -11.16 7.15
CA SER A 132 -20.39 -11.56 7.73
C SER A 132 -19.28 -10.63 7.26
N ILE A 133 -18.13 -10.69 7.92
CA ILE A 133 -17.00 -9.85 7.61
C ILE A 133 -15.73 -10.68 7.50
N LEU A 134 -15.05 -10.61 6.35
CA LEU A 134 -13.70 -11.10 6.17
C LEU A 134 -12.72 -9.92 6.17
N LEU A 135 -11.77 -9.94 7.11
CA LEU A 135 -10.65 -9.01 7.13
C LEU A 135 -9.38 -9.74 6.68
N LEU A 136 -8.63 -9.11 5.79
CA LEU A 136 -7.32 -9.59 5.38
C LEU A 136 -6.25 -8.57 5.80
N SER A 137 -5.19 -9.03 6.45
CA SER A 137 -4.11 -8.16 6.90
C SER A 137 -2.76 -8.88 6.90
N SER A 138 -1.67 -8.11 6.96
CA SER A 138 -0.32 -8.65 7.01
C SER A 138 0.54 -7.96 8.06
N LYS A 139 1.39 -8.74 8.74
CA LYS A 139 2.34 -8.23 9.74
C LYS A 139 3.44 -7.35 9.15
N LEU A 140 3.70 -7.45 7.85
CA LEU A 140 4.67 -6.62 7.12
C LEU A 140 4.01 -5.57 6.20
N ASP A 141 2.76 -5.18 6.47
CA ASP A 141 2.15 -4.03 5.81
C ASP A 141 2.66 -2.71 6.43
N PRO A 142 3.46 -1.90 5.70
CA PRO A 142 4.01 -0.65 6.22
C PRO A 142 3.02 0.52 6.13
N GLN A 143 1.94 0.40 5.34
CA GLN A 143 0.98 1.47 5.11
C GLN A 143 -0.19 1.36 6.08
N THR A 144 -0.69 0.14 6.29
CA THR A 144 -1.80 -0.15 7.21
C THR A 144 -1.39 -1.22 8.21
N PRO A 145 -0.63 -0.82 9.26
CA PRO A 145 -0.06 -1.76 10.21
C PRO A 145 -1.10 -2.71 10.82
N HIS A 146 -0.71 -3.98 10.95
CA HIS A 146 -1.59 -5.08 11.38
C HIS A 146 -2.41 -4.78 12.65
N LYS A 147 -1.83 -4.08 13.63
CA LYS A 147 -2.52 -3.67 14.87
C LYS A 147 -3.85 -2.94 14.62
N TYR A 148 -3.97 -2.18 13.53
CA TYR A 148 -5.20 -1.47 13.20
C TYR A 148 -6.28 -2.39 12.63
N ALA A 149 -5.89 -3.51 11.99
CA ALA A 149 -6.84 -4.55 11.60
C ALA A 149 -7.36 -5.31 12.83
N GLU A 150 -6.51 -5.56 13.83
CA GLU A 150 -6.94 -6.11 15.12
C GLU A 150 -7.92 -5.16 15.82
N TYR A 151 -7.60 -3.86 15.88
CA TYR A 151 -8.50 -2.86 16.46
C TYR A 151 -9.84 -2.76 15.72
N LEU A 152 -9.82 -2.81 14.38
CA LEU A 152 -11.05 -2.82 13.59
C LEU A 152 -11.87 -4.09 13.87
N LEU A 153 -11.23 -5.26 13.90
CA LEU A 153 -11.90 -6.51 14.22
C LEU A 153 -12.57 -6.43 15.60
N ASP A 154 -11.85 -5.95 16.62
CA ASP A 154 -12.37 -5.81 17.98
C ASP A 154 -13.52 -4.80 18.07
N ALA A 155 -13.44 -3.70 17.32
CA ALA A 155 -14.45 -2.66 17.34
C ALA A 155 -15.78 -3.07 16.69
N LEU A 156 -15.80 -4.01 15.74
CA LEU A 156 -17.03 -4.48 15.08
C LEU A 156 -17.96 -5.21 16.06
N ASP A 157 -19.22 -4.82 16.14
CA ASP A 157 -20.20 -5.45 17.04
C ASP A 157 -20.87 -6.66 16.36
N GLY A 158 -20.47 -7.86 16.77
CA GLY A 158 -20.98 -9.13 16.25
C GLY A 158 -19.89 -10.20 16.09
N ASP A 159 -20.31 -11.46 16.06
CA ASP A 159 -19.39 -12.61 16.06
C ASP A 159 -19.06 -13.15 14.66
N LYS A 160 -19.82 -12.75 13.62
CA LYS A 160 -19.63 -13.21 12.24
C LYS A 160 -18.50 -12.44 11.54
N LYS A 161 -17.31 -12.50 12.11
CA LYS A 161 -16.11 -11.82 11.61
C LYS A 161 -14.89 -12.72 11.73
N GLU A 162 -14.02 -12.68 10.73
CA GLU A 162 -12.75 -13.40 10.77
C GLU A 162 -11.63 -12.56 10.16
N LEU A 163 -10.48 -12.56 10.84
CA LEU A 163 -9.25 -11.92 10.38
C LEU A 163 -8.24 -12.99 9.93
N ILE A 164 -7.94 -13.03 8.64
CA ILE A 164 -6.83 -13.83 8.10
C ILE A 164 -5.56 -12.99 8.10
N THR A 165 -4.55 -13.49 8.80
CA THR A 165 -3.28 -12.78 8.98
C THR A 165 -2.17 -13.43 8.17
N PHE A 166 -1.63 -12.67 7.23
CA PHE A 166 -0.41 -13.01 6.51
C PHE A 166 0.83 -12.56 7.27
N SER A 167 1.92 -13.30 7.10
CA SER A 167 3.19 -12.94 7.77
C SER A 167 3.96 -11.86 7.02
N TYR A 168 4.00 -11.93 5.69
CA TYR A 168 4.99 -11.22 4.89
C TYR A 168 4.44 -10.50 3.66
N ALA A 169 3.13 -10.39 3.49
CA ALA A 169 2.55 -9.57 2.43
C ALA A 169 2.81 -8.08 2.70
N THR A 170 2.89 -7.26 1.65
CA THR A 170 2.92 -5.81 1.79
C THR A 170 1.49 -5.26 1.79
N HIS A 171 1.33 -3.94 1.63
CA HIS A 171 0.01 -3.33 1.49
C HIS A 171 -0.78 -3.93 0.32
N GLY A 172 -2.09 -4.07 0.49
CA GLY A 172 -2.97 -4.71 -0.49
C GLY A 172 -2.81 -6.23 -0.54
N THR A 173 -3.30 -6.93 0.48
CA THR A 173 -3.11 -8.39 0.62
C THR A 173 -3.76 -9.21 -0.49
N LEU A 174 -4.80 -8.69 -1.16
CA LEU A 174 -5.34 -9.33 -2.36
C LEU A 174 -4.32 -9.50 -3.49
N TRP A 175 -3.32 -8.62 -3.60
CA TRP A 175 -2.32 -8.67 -4.68
C TRP A 175 -0.94 -9.11 -4.21
N THR A 176 -0.63 -8.90 -2.93
CA THR A 176 0.75 -9.05 -2.41
C THR A 176 0.97 -10.35 -1.63
N THR A 177 0.14 -11.35 -1.89
CA THR A 177 0.19 -12.70 -1.32
C THR A 177 0.42 -13.78 -2.40
N PRO A 178 1.46 -13.66 -3.25
CA PRO A 178 1.68 -14.59 -4.35
C PRO A 178 1.86 -16.02 -3.81
N THR A 179 1.31 -17.00 -4.53
CA THR A 179 1.44 -18.42 -4.19
C THR A 179 2.75 -19.03 -4.70
N VAL A 180 3.42 -18.37 -5.66
CA VAL A 180 4.72 -18.79 -6.19
C VAL A 180 5.77 -17.70 -5.91
N ALA A 181 6.91 -18.10 -5.34
CA ALA A 181 7.97 -17.17 -4.97
C ALA A 181 8.56 -16.46 -6.20
N GLY A 182 8.54 -15.12 -6.20
CA GLY A 182 9.15 -14.31 -7.25
C GLY A 182 8.39 -14.30 -8.59
N ASP A 183 7.18 -14.85 -8.62
CA ASP A 183 6.28 -14.78 -9.77
C ASP A 183 5.10 -13.85 -9.46
N ASP A 184 5.23 -12.60 -9.90
CA ASP A 184 4.23 -11.55 -9.75
C ASP A 184 2.97 -11.80 -10.62
N THR A 185 2.98 -12.82 -11.48
CA THR A 185 1.82 -13.25 -12.28
C THR A 185 1.09 -14.45 -11.69
N SER A 186 1.64 -15.04 -10.62
CA SER A 186 0.99 -16.15 -9.93
C SER A 186 -0.31 -15.72 -9.26
N GLU A 187 -1.21 -16.68 -9.08
CA GLU A 187 -2.40 -16.45 -8.27
C GLU A 187 -2.02 -16.04 -6.85
N THR A 188 -2.84 -15.20 -6.23
CA THR A 188 -2.60 -14.72 -4.86
C THR A 188 -3.53 -15.44 -3.88
N CYS A 189 -3.02 -15.73 -2.69
CA CYS A 189 -3.82 -16.36 -1.65
C CYS A 189 -4.95 -15.45 -1.16
N GLY A 190 -4.70 -14.13 -1.09
CA GLY A 190 -5.73 -13.14 -0.76
C GLY A 190 -6.91 -13.18 -1.72
N MET A 191 -6.67 -13.27 -3.03
CA MET A 191 -7.74 -13.39 -4.03
C MET A 191 -8.46 -14.74 -3.92
N LYS A 192 -7.74 -15.84 -3.66
CA LYS A 192 -8.36 -17.17 -3.42
C LYS A 192 -9.29 -17.15 -2.21
N LEU A 193 -8.90 -16.48 -1.12
CA LEU A 193 -9.75 -16.31 0.07
C LEU A 193 -10.99 -15.48 -0.25
N LEU A 194 -10.84 -14.35 -0.95
CA LEU A 194 -11.99 -13.54 -1.36
C LEU A 194 -12.94 -14.34 -2.25
N LEU A 195 -12.41 -15.08 -3.23
CA LEU A 195 -13.22 -15.95 -4.09
C LEU A 195 -13.97 -17.00 -3.27
N SER A 196 -13.29 -17.70 -2.36
CA SER A 196 -13.92 -18.68 -1.47
C SER A 196 -15.01 -18.05 -0.60
N TYR A 197 -14.76 -16.89 -0.01
CA TYR A 197 -15.72 -16.15 0.81
C TYR A 197 -16.97 -15.79 0.02
N VAL A 198 -16.81 -15.28 -1.21
CA VAL A 198 -17.92 -14.93 -2.09
C VAL A 198 -18.65 -16.18 -2.56
N SER A 199 -17.97 -17.21 -3.04
CA SER A 199 -18.58 -18.46 -3.53
C SER A 199 -19.35 -19.20 -2.43
N ASN A 200 -18.94 -19.06 -1.17
CA ASN A 200 -19.62 -19.65 -0.01
C ASN A 200 -20.65 -18.71 0.64
N ASN A 201 -21.13 -17.68 -0.07
CA ASN A 201 -22.14 -16.74 0.43
C ASN A 201 -21.80 -16.09 1.78
N GLY A 202 -20.52 -15.78 1.99
CA GLY A 202 -20.05 -15.17 3.24
C GLY A 202 -19.86 -16.17 4.39
N ASP A 203 -20.11 -17.47 4.21
CA ASP A 203 -19.92 -18.44 5.28
C ASP A 203 -18.43 -18.61 5.64
N LEU A 204 -18.02 -17.96 6.74
CA LEU A 204 -16.66 -18.00 7.29
C LEU A 204 -16.23 -19.42 7.68
N GLY A 205 -17.18 -20.28 8.08
CA GLY A 205 -16.90 -21.67 8.41
C GLY A 205 -16.53 -22.51 7.19
N GLY A 206 -16.99 -22.11 6.00
CA GLY A 206 -16.68 -22.74 4.71
C GLY A 206 -15.46 -22.18 4.00
N LEU A 207 -14.77 -21.18 4.56
CA LEU A 207 -13.64 -20.52 3.90
C LEU A 207 -12.47 -21.49 3.66
N ASP A 208 -12.07 -21.65 2.41
CA ASP A 208 -10.89 -22.43 2.02
C ASP A 208 -9.62 -21.62 2.31
N LYS A 209 -8.92 -22.00 3.39
CA LYS A 209 -7.71 -21.35 3.89
C LYS A 209 -6.44 -22.10 3.51
N SER A 210 -6.53 -23.13 2.65
CA SER A 210 -5.39 -24.01 2.29
C SER A 210 -4.17 -23.23 1.77
N CYS A 211 -4.40 -22.19 0.96
CA CYS A 211 -3.33 -21.37 0.40
C CYS A 211 -2.47 -20.63 1.44
N VAL A 212 -2.99 -20.39 2.66
CA VAL A 212 -2.28 -19.63 3.70
C VAL A 212 -1.04 -20.40 4.17
N GLY A 213 -1.16 -21.73 4.29
CA GLY A 213 -0.05 -22.60 4.69
C GLY A 213 0.96 -22.88 3.56
N GLU A 214 0.56 -22.66 2.31
CA GLU A 214 1.38 -22.87 1.11
C GLU A 214 2.13 -21.62 0.67
N MET A 215 1.91 -20.49 1.35
CA MET A 215 2.55 -19.24 0.99
C MET A 215 4.09 -19.35 1.03
N PRO A 216 4.78 -18.76 0.03
CA PRO A 216 6.23 -18.74 -0.01
C PRO A 216 6.85 -18.20 1.28
N ALA A 217 7.96 -18.81 1.68
CA ALA A 217 8.78 -18.32 2.78
C ALA A 217 9.31 -16.90 2.49
N PHE A 218 9.57 -16.14 3.55
CA PHE A 218 10.19 -14.83 3.44
C PHE A 218 11.55 -14.93 2.75
N ASN A 219 11.71 -14.19 1.65
CA ASN A 219 12.93 -14.17 0.87
C ASN A 219 13.27 -12.73 0.47
N LEU A 220 14.52 -12.34 0.69
CA LEU A 220 15.09 -11.04 0.32
C LEU A 220 16.12 -11.13 -0.81
N THR A 221 16.32 -12.31 -1.41
CA THR A 221 17.12 -12.45 -2.63
C THR A 221 16.53 -11.58 -3.72
N VAL A 222 17.36 -10.74 -4.32
CA VAL A 222 16.96 -9.86 -5.42
C VAL A 222 16.71 -10.71 -6.67
N PRO A 223 15.51 -10.68 -7.27
CA PRO A 223 15.28 -11.32 -8.55
C PRO A 223 16.21 -10.74 -9.62
N LEU A 224 16.73 -11.57 -10.53
CA LEU A 224 17.69 -11.13 -11.56
C LEU A 224 17.16 -9.94 -12.39
N GLY A 225 15.87 -9.94 -12.72
CA GLY A 225 15.23 -8.82 -13.42
C GLY A 225 15.36 -7.49 -12.66
N TYR A 226 15.10 -7.50 -11.34
CA TYR A 226 15.28 -6.32 -10.50
C TYR A 226 16.75 -5.97 -10.31
N GLN A 227 17.62 -6.97 -10.12
CA GLN A 227 19.04 -6.74 -9.93
C GLN A 227 19.64 -6.04 -11.15
N HIS A 228 19.37 -6.55 -12.35
CA HIS A 228 19.87 -5.93 -13.55
C HIS A 228 19.21 -4.57 -13.75
N TYR A 229 17.87 -4.46 -13.63
CA TYR A 229 17.18 -3.21 -13.90
C TYR A 229 17.60 -2.08 -12.95
N PHE A 230 17.57 -2.35 -11.64
CA PHE A 230 17.82 -1.33 -10.63
C PHE A 230 19.29 -1.18 -10.25
N LEU A 231 20.13 -2.21 -10.39
CA LEU A 231 21.54 -2.14 -9.95
C LEU A 231 22.54 -2.26 -11.12
N SER A 232 22.10 -2.67 -12.31
CA SER A 232 22.93 -2.86 -13.51
C SER A 232 24.22 -3.65 -13.25
N THR A 233 24.09 -4.75 -12.52
CA THR A 233 25.21 -5.61 -12.12
C THR A 233 24.78 -7.08 -12.00
N ASP A 234 25.76 -8.00 -11.98
CA ASP A 234 25.56 -9.44 -11.77
C ASP A 234 25.58 -9.87 -10.30
N ASP A 235 26.02 -9.00 -9.40
CA ASP A 235 25.97 -9.24 -7.96
C ASP A 235 25.40 -8.02 -7.23
N ALA A 236 24.26 -8.20 -6.58
CA ALA A 236 23.55 -7.11 -5.90
C ALA A 236 24.38 -6.43 -4.79
N TYR A 237 25.31 -7.13 -4.14
CA TYR A 237 26.07 -6.63 -3.00
C TYR A 237 27.46 -6.14 -3.41
N ASP A 238 28.25 -7.00 -4.06
CA ASP A 238 29.66 -6.76 -4.34
C ASP A 238 29.96 -6.47 -5.82
N GLY A 239 28.96 -6.61 -6.70
CA GLY A 239 29.14 -6.41 -8.13
C GLY A 239 29.47 -4.98 -8.53
N VAL A 240 30.11 -4.84 -9.69
CA VAL A 240 30.44 -3.54 -10.31
C VAL A 240 29.38 -3.16 -11.34
N TYR A 241 29.26 -1.86 -11.61
CA TYR A 241 28.32 -1.33 -12.61
C TYR A 241 28.69 -1.77 -14.04
N GLU A 242 27.71 -2.25 -14.80
CA GLU A 242 27.87 -2.69 -16.19
C GLU A 242 27.07 -1.84 -17.18
N TYR A 243 27.73 -0.86 -17.82
CA TYR A 243 27.11 0.08 -18.77
C TYR A 243 26.40 -0.60 -19.97
N LYS A 244 26.82 -1.80 -20.38
CA LYS A 244 26.32 -2.46 -21.61
C LYS A 244 24.94 -3.11 -21.48
N ARG A 245 24.35 -3.21 -20.28
CA ARG A 245 23.03 -3.86 -20.09
C ARG A 245 21.82 -2.97 -20.42
N ILE A 246 22.05 -1.67 -20.60
CA ILE A 246 20.98 -0.68 -20.87
C ILE A 246 20.19 -1.02 -22.15
N HIS A 247 20.84 -1.56 -23.19
CA HIS A 247 20.17 -1.85 -24.47
C HIS A 247 19.32 -3.13 -24.47
N VAL A 248 19.63 -4.10 -23.62
CA VAL A 248 18.82 -5.33 -23.51
C VAL A 248 17.56 -5.06 -22.66
N GLN A 249 17.68 -4.20 -21.64
CA GLN A 249 16.57 -3.86 -20.74
C GLN A 249 15.44 -3.07 -21.38
N GLN A 250 15.73 -2.22 -22.37
CA GLN A 250 14.67 -1.52 -23.12
C GLN A 250 13.77 -2.49 -23.92
N CYS A 251 14.30 -3.64 -24.34
CA CYS A 251 13.52 -4.69 -24.99
C CYS A 251 12.67 -5.48 -23.99
N ASP A 252 13.24 -5.84 -22.84
CA ASP A 252 12.54 -6.59 -21.78
C ASP A 252 11.42 -5.77 -21.12
N GLN A 253 11.62 -4.45 -20.94
CA GLN A 253 10.55 -3.55 -20.47
C GLN A 253 9.36 -3.53 -21.43
N ARG A 254 9.63 -3.53 -22.74
CA ARG A 254 8.57 -3.58 -23.75
C ARG A 254 7.80 -4.89 -23.67
N GLU A 255 8.48 -6.01 -23.43
CA GLU A 255 7.81 -7.30 -23.20
C GLU A 255 7.03 -7.37 -21.89
N LEU A 256 7.55 -6.82 -20.79
CA LEU A 256 6.88 -6.77 -19.49
C LEU A 256 5.62 -5.88 -19.54
N GLN A 257 5.70 -4.72 -20.19
CA GLN A 257 4.55 -3.86 -20.45
C GLN A 257 3.51 -4.60 -21.31
N LEU A 258 3.94 -5.20 -22.43
CA LEU A 258 3.05 -5.99 -23.31
C LEU A 258 2.41 -7.20 -22.61
N LYS A 259 3.04 -7.76 -21.57
CA LYS A 259 2.49 -8.87 -20.77
C LYS A 259 1.45 -8.37 -19.75
N ARG A 260 1.68 -7.20 -19.13
CA ARG A 260 0.68 -6.52 -18.28
C ARG A 260 -0.56 -6.15 -19.08
N ASP A 261 -0.37 -5.44 -20.20
CA ASP A 261 -1.47 -5.00 -21.08
C ASP A 261 -2.34 -6.17 -21.60
N LYS A 262 -1.76 -7.37 -21.76
CA LYS A 262 -2.48 -8.59 -22.19
C LYS A 262 -3.17 -9.35 -21.07
N ALA A 263 -2.73 -9.20 -19.83
CA ALA A 263 -3.38 -9.80 -18.67
C ALA A 263 -4.68 -9.05 -18.33
N ASP A 264 -4.67 -7.72 -18.46
CA ASP A 264 -5.80 -6.85 -18.14
C ASP A 264 -6.94 -6.90 -19.16
N GLN A 265 -6.66 -7.24 -20.42
CA GLN A 265 -7.72 -7.47 -21.41
C GLN A 265 -8.60 -8.71 -21.13
N ARG A 266 -8.20 -9.60 -20.21
CA ARG A 266 -8.99 -10.81 -19.88
C ARG A 266 -9.91 -10.64 -18.67
N THR A 267 -9.78 -9.57 -17.89
CA THR A 267 -10.46 -9.40 -16.60
C THR A 267 -11.70 -8.51 -16.65
N THR A 268 -12.10 -8.02 -17.83
CA THR A 268 -13.20 -7.04 -17.97
C THR A 268 -14.57 -7.63 -18.34
N GLU A 269 -14.73 -8.94 -18.40
CA GLU A 269 -16.04 -9.59 -18.57
C GLU A 269 -16.44 -10.34 -17.29
N ASP A 270 -17.57 -9.90 -16.71
CA ASP A 270 -18.31 -10.42 -15.54
C ASP A 270 -17.80 -10.08 -14.13
N LEU A 271 -18.44 -9.09 -13.50
CA LEU A 271 -18.82 -9.14 -12.07
C LEU A 271 -20.05 -8.26 -11.82
N GLN A 272 -21.17 -8.89 -11.46
CA GLN A 272 -22.42 -8.24 -11.04
C GLN A 272 -22.67 -8.55 -9.55
N GLN A 273 -22.95 -7.48 -8.78
CA GLN A 273 -23.50 -7.36 -7.41
C GLN A 273 -22.59 -7.31 -6.16
N HIS A 274 -22.78 -6.19 -5.43
CA HIS A 274 -22.68 -5.95 -3.98
C HIS A 274 -21.50 -6.53 -3.21
N ILE A 275 -20.28 -6.10 -3.54
CA ILE A 275 -19.13 -6.22 -2.64
C ILE A 275 -18.66 -4.79 -2.33
N GLU A 276 -18.64 -4.41 -1.07
CA GLU A 276 -18.04 -3.17 -0.62
C GLU A 276 -16.63 -3.48 -0.10
N ILE A 277 -15.62 -2.97 -0.82
CA ILE A 277 -14.21 -3.04 -0.41
C ILE A 277 -13.88 -1.65 0.13
N SER A 278 -13.69 -1.54 1.44
CA SER A 278 -13.26 -0.29 2.08
C SER A 278 -11.75 -0.31 2.32
N SER A 279 -11.09 0.84 2.14
CA SER A 279 -9.68 1.10 2.49
C SER A 279 -9.67 1.96 3.76
N PRO A 280 -8.82 1.71 4.79
CA PRO A 280 -7.40 1.34 4.67
C PRO A 280 -7.10 -0.15 4.92
N VAL A 281 -7.92 -0.84 5.71
CA VAL A 281 -7.81 -2.29 5.92
C VAL A 281 -8.77 -2.95 4.95
N GLN A 282 -8.31 -3.95 4.20
CA GLN A 282 -9.10 -4.62 3.18
C GLN A 282 -10.25 -5.41 3.84
N LEU A 283 -11.36 -4.69 4.03
CA LEU A 283 -12.58 -5.14 4.67
C LEU A 283 -13.54 -5.57 3.56
N ILE A 284 -13.95 -6.83 3.59
CA ILE A 284 -14.89 -7.39 2.62
C ILE A 284 -16.16 -7.75 3.38
N VAL A 285 -17.24 -7.00 3.10
CA VAL A 285 -18.56 -7.23 3.68
C VAL A 285 -19.43 -7.94 2.64
N LYS A 286 -20.17 -8.96 3.08
CA LYS A 286 -21.14 -9.69 2.26
C LYS A 286 -22.38 -10.05 3.06
#